data_AF-A0A9D5ZMC3-F1
#
_entry.id   AF-A0A9D5ZMC3-F1
#
_cell.length_a   1.000
_cell.length_b   1.000
_cell.length_c   1.000
_cell.angle_alpha   90.00
_cell.angle_beta   90.00
_cell.angle_gamma   90.00
#
_symmetry.space_group_name_H-M   'P 1'
#
loop_
_entity.id
_entity.type
_entity.pdbx_description
1 polymer ?
#
loop_
_entity_poly.entity_id
_entity_poly.type
_entity_poly.pdbx_seq_one_letter_code
_entity_poly.pdbx_strand_id
1 'polypeptide(L)'
;MKKNYFQLFLTCLTVTVSIVPLFMFSSCGSDDNPSSTEKAISNLFAGSDLVERKWESECKGSQFFGASSKRRYEFKGSGFEEIVLLHEDADCKTLSGTITYEGEYQVSSNQLNNETKDIKFEYSKVRATPHTQKAVDELNAIKLCEHTDWGLDKEIDLTNTSDNIICPVKKTPNIKYNLFIIDGNNLFLGKNDVDTEGERAIEVDRDNPYHKL
;
A
#
# COMPACT_ATOMS: atom_id res chain seq x y z
N MET A 1 2.27 54.76 -34.08
CA MET A 1 2.60 53.79 -35.13
C MET A 1 3.89 53.07 -34.77
N LYS A 2 3.83 51.77 -34.45
CA LYS A 2 4.93 50.79 -34.58
C LYS A 2 4.30 49.41 -34.38
N LYS A 3 4.13 48.67 -35.49
CA LYS A 3 3.63 47.30 -35.52
C LYS A 3 4.83 46.37 -35.36
N ASN A 4 4.85 45.55 -34.30
CA ASN A 4 5.82 44.48 -34.15
C ASN A 4 5.23 43.20 -34.75
N TYR A 5 5.85 42.71 -35.82
CA TYR A 5 5.59 41.40 -36.40
C TYR A 5 6.53 40.39 -35.74
N PHE A 6 5.98 39.38 -35.08
CA PHE A 6 6.74 38.24 -34.54
C PHE A 6 6.48 37.05 -35.48
N GLN A 7 7.50 36.64 -36.23
CA GLN A 7 7.48 35.44 -37.08
C GLN A 7 7.67 34.20 -36.20
N LEU A 8 6.70 33.27 -36.22
CA LEU A 8 6.90 31.90 -35.75
C LEU A 8 7.56 31.08 -36.87
N PHE A 9 8.75 30.56 -36.62
CA PHE A 9 9.36 29.50 -37.43
C PHE A 9 8.81 28.15 -36.98
N LEU A 10 8.13 27.45 -37.88
CA LEU A 10 7.67 26.08 -37.71
C LEU A 10 8.79 25.16 -38.19
N THR A 11 9.57 24.56 -37.28
CA THR A 11 10.56 23.54 -37.62
C THR A 11 9.89 22.16 -37.58
N CYS A 12 9.72 21.58 -38.76
CA CYS A 12 9.21 20.22 -38.95
C CYS A 12 10.32 19.22 -38.60
N LEU A 13 10.25 18.60 -37.43
CA LEU A 13 11.19 17.56 -37.01
C LEU A 13 10.77 16.23 -37.67
N THR A 14 11.46 15.81 -38.74
CA THR A 14 11.33 14.47 -39.31
C THR A 14 12.02 13.46 -38.40
N VAL A 15 11.24 12.67 -37.66
CA VAL A 15 11.74 11.53 -36.91
C VAL A 15 11.93 10.35 -37.87
N THR A 16 13.18 10.03 -38.19
CA THR A 16 13.55 8.80 -38.89
C THR A 16 13.41 7.61 -37.93
N VAL A 17 12.43 6.74 -38.18
CA VAL A 17 12.29 5.44 -37.50
C VAL A 17 13.31 4.47 -38.09
N SER A 18 14.43 4.27 -37.39
CA SER A 18 15.36 3.17 -37.69
C SER A 18 14.78 1.86 -37.16
N ILE A 19 14.38 0.98 -38.07
CA ILE A 19 14.00 -0.40 -37.78
C ILE A 19 15.28 -1.16 -37.43
N VAL A 20 15.49 -1.44 -36.14
CA VAL A 20 16.53 -2.35 -35.67
C VAL A 20 16.00 -3.79 -35.79
N PRO A 21 16.69 -4.69 -36.50
CA PRO A 21 16.28 -6.09 -36.60
C PRO A 21 16.38 -6.76 -35.22
N LEU A 22 15.25 -7.29 -34.75
CA LEU A 22 15.18 -8.16 -33.58
C LEU A 22 16.02 -9.42 -33.85
N PHE A 23 17.16 -9.52 -33.17
CA PHE A 23 17.82 -10.80 -32.96
C PHE A 23 16.94 -11.66 -32.05
N MET A 24 16.42 -12.75 -32.62
CA MET A 24 15.81 -13.83 -31.85
C MET A 24 16.89 -14.51 -31.01
N PHE A 25 16.90 -14.27 -29.71
CA PHE A 25 17.56 -15.15 -28.77
C PHE A 25 16.55 -16.22 -28.32
N SER A 26 16.58 -17.35 -29.02
CA SER A 26 16.09 -18.61 -28.48
C SER A 26 17.09 -19.09 -27.41
N SER A 27 16.76 -18.88 -26.14
CA SER A 27 17.44 -19.55 -25.02
C SER A 27 16.38 -20.31 -24.23
N CYS A 28 16.19 -21.58 -24.58
CA CYS A 28 15.49 -22.55 -23.76
C CYS A 28 16.38 -22.91 -22.57
N GLY A 29 16.17 -22.24 -21.44
CA GLY A 29 16.58 -22.70 -20.12
C GLY A 29 15.36 -22.63 -19.23
N SER A 30 14.68 -23.75 -19.06
CA SER A 30 13.47 -23.90 -18.24
C SER A 30 13.80 -23.72 -16.76
N ASP A 31 13.76 -22.47 -16.31
CA ASP A 31 13.49 -22.14 -14.93
C ASP A 31 12.17 -21.36 -14.91
N ASP A 32 11.06 -22.03 -14.60
CA ASP A 32 9.67 -21.54 -14.67
C ASP A 32 9.34 -20.48 -13.60
N ASN A 33 10.28 -19.59 -13.26
CA ASN A 33 9.98 -18.43 -12.42
C ASN A 33 9.61 -17.24 -13.31
N PRO A 34 8.33 -16.82 -13.31
CA PRO A 34 7.90 -15.67 -14.10
C PRO A 34 8.71 -14.44 -13.68
N SER A 35 9.17 -13.69 -14.68
CA SER A 35 9.93 -12.46 -14.48
C SER A 35 9.10 -11.44 -13.70
N SER A 36 9.75 -10.50 -12.99
CA SER A 36 9.07 -9.43 -12.25
C SER A 36 8.10 -8.62 -13.13
N THR A 37 8.44 -8.47 -14.41
CA THR A 37 7.60 -7.82 -15.43
C THR A 37 6.29 -8.58 -15.69
N GLU A 38 6.33 -9.91 -15.78
CA GLU A 38 5.13 -10.74 -16.01
C GLU A 38 4.20 -10.73 -14.79
N LYS A 39 4.75 -10.72 -13.56
CA LYS A 39 3.96 -10.55 -12.33
C LYS A 39 3.24 -9.20 -12.31
N ALA A 40 3.93 -8.13 -12.66
CA ALA A 40 3.35 -6.78 -12.70
C ALA A 40 2.18 -6.69 -13.70
N ILE A 41 2.33 -7.30 -14.89
CA ILE A 41 1.29 -7.32 -15.92
C ILE A 41 0.08 -8.16 -15.47
N SER A 42 0.30 -9.35 -14.91
CA SER A 42 -0.77 -10.21 -14.40
C SER A 42 -1.61 -9.53 -13.30
N ASN A 43 -0.93 -8.87 -12.35
CA ASN A 43 -1.58 -8.12 -11.27
C ASN A 43 -2.39 -6.93 -11.79
N LEU A 44 -1.91 -6.24 -12.84
CA LEU A 44 -2.64 -5.11 -13.43
C LEU A 44 -4.00 -5.53 -13.99
N PHE A 45 -4.10 -6.71 -14.60
CA PHE A 45 -5.36 -7.21 -15.17
C PHE A 45 -6.27 -7.83 -14.09
N ALA A 46 -5.71 -8.66 -13.19
CA ALA A 46 -6.49 -9.35 -12.16
C ALA A 46 -6.99 -8.40 -11.06
N GLY A 47 -6.20 -7.37 -10.74
CA GLY A 47 -6.47 -6.34 -9.73
C GLY A 47 -6.89 -4.98 -10.31
N SER A 48 -7.29 -4.91 -11.58
CA SER A 48 -7.69 -3.65 -12.24
C SER A 48 -8.74 -2.84 -11.44
N ASP A 49 -9.58 -3.51 -10.65
CA ASP A 49 -10.56 -2.85 -9.78
C ASP A 49 -9.95 -2.15 -8.54
N LEU A 50 -8.72 -2.49 -8.17
CA LEU A 50 -7.96 -1.89 -7.06
C LEU A 50 -7.03 -0.77 -7.53
N VAL A 51 -6.44 -0.92 -8.72
CA VAL A 51 -5.40 -0.01 -9.26
C VAL A 51 -5.89 1.45 -9.25
N GLU A 52 -5.02 2.34 -8.76
CA GLU A 52 -5.25 3.80 -8.68
C GLU A 52 -6.44 4.20 -7.80
N ARG A 53 -6.86 3.33 -6.88
CA ARG A 53 -7.91 3.62 -5.90
C ARG A 53 -7.38 3.72 -4.48
N LYS A 54 -8.11 4.50 -3.69
CA LYS A 54 -7.92 4.64 -2.26
C LYS A 54 -9.15 4.16 -1.52
N TRP A 55 -8.95 3.39 -0.47
CA TRP A 55 -10.01 2.81 0.33
C TRP A 55 -9.74 3.09 1.80
N GLU A 56 -10.71 3.62 2.54
CA GLU A 56 -10.54 4.00 3.95
C GLU A 56 -11.61 3.36 4.82
N SER A 57 -11.21 2.78 5.95
CA SER A 57 -12.12 2.22 6.93
C SER A 57 -12.87 3.30 7.70
N GLU A 58 -13.98 2.90 8.31
CA GLU A 58 -14.61 3.67 9.37
C GLU A 58 -13.67 3.89 10.58
N CYS A 59 -13.99 4.92 11.36
CA CYS A 59 -13.29 5.22 12.61
C CYS A 59 -13.57 4.13 13.66
N LYS A 60 -12.52 3.58 14.27
CA LYS A 60 -12.64 2.54 15.31
C LYS A 60 -11.72 2.83 16.47
N GLY A 61 -12.01 2.26 17.64
CA GLY A 61 -11.09 2.32 18.78
C GLY A 61 -9.71 1.79 18.37
N SER A 62 -8.66 2.51 18.76
CA SER A 62 -7.28 2.10 18.48
C SER A 62 -6.75 1.19 19.58
N GLN A 63 -5.96 0.19 19.19
CA GLN A 63 -5.13 -0.56 20.14
C GLN A 63 -3.78 0.15 20.41
N PHE A 64 -3.49 1.21 19.65
CA PHE A 64 -2.22 1.94 19.62
C PHE A 64 -2.40 3.39 20.06
N PHE A 65 -1.53 3.88 20.96
CA PHE A 65 -1.28 5.27 21.39
C PHE A 65 -2.22 6.36 20.85
N GLY A 66 -3.51 6.24 21.13
CA GLY A 66 -4.56 7.05 20.53
C GLY A 66 -5.92 6.52 20.96
N ALA A 67 -6.94 7.39 20.91
CA ALA A 67 -8.30 7.00 21.26
C ALA A 67 -8.96 6.21 20.12
N SER A 68 -8.65 6.55 18.88
CA SER A 68 -9.22 5.91 17.69
C SER A 68 -8.24 5.85 16.52
N SER A 69 -8.59 5.07 15.50
CA SER A 69 -7.83 4.96 14.27
C SER A 69 -8.72 4.69 13.06
N LYS A 70 -8.19 5.04 11.89
CA LYS A 70 -8.66 4.59 10.58
C LYS A 70 -7.55 3.86 9.86
N ARG A 71 -7.90 2.98 8.94
CA ARG A 71 -6.94 2.32 8.04
C ARG A 71 -7.27 2.68 6.60
N ARG A 72 -6.24 3.08 5.84
CA ARG A 72 -6.35 3.41 4.42
C ARG A 72 -5.45 2.51 3.60
N TYR A 73 -5.96 2.00 2.48
CA TYR A 73 -5.18 1.33 1.45
C TYR A 73 -5.10 2.23 0.21
N GLU A 74 -3.88 2.43 -0.31
CA GLU A 74 -3.65 3.10 -1.60
C GLU A 74 -2.92 2.16 -2.56
N PHE A 75 -3.54 1.81 -3.67
CA PHE A 75 -2.94 0.89 -4.67
C PHE A 75 -2.41 1.68 -5.87
N LYS A 76 -1.14 1.47 -6.25
CA LYS A 76 -0.46 2.19 -7.34
C LYS A 76 0.37 1.20 -8.18
N GLY A 77 -0.14 0.84 -9.35
CA GLY A 77 0.47 -0.21 -10.19
C GLY A 77 0.50 -1.55 -9.45
N SER A 78 1.68 -2.15 -9.31
CA SER A 78 1.92 -3.38 -8.51
C SER A 78 2.21 -3.12 -7.03
N GLY A 79 2.42 -1.86 -6.65
CA GLY A 79 2.68 -1.45 -5.28
C GLY A 79 1.41 -1.07 -4.52
N PHE A 80 1.49 -1.10 -3.19
CA PHE A 80 0.46 -0.55 -2.33
C PHE A 80 1.04 0.07 -1.06
N GLU A 81 0.25 0.93 -0.43
CA GLU A 81 0.49 1.48 0.91
C GLU A 81 -0.70 1.13 1.81
N GLU A 82 -0.43 0.62 3.01
CA GLU A 82 -1.38 0.56 4.12
C GLU A 82 -1.01 1.65 5.14
N ILE A 83 -1.92 2.61 5.35
CA ILE A 83 -1.71 3.75 6.24
C ILE A 83 -2.68 3.62 7.42
N VAL A 84 -2.14 3.45 8.61
CA VAL A 84 -2.90 3.52 9.87
C VAL A 84 -2.84 4.95 10.37
N LEU A 85 -4.00 5.63 10.38
CA LEU A 85 -4.17 7.00 10.83
C LEU A 85 -4.59 6.97 12.30
N LEU A 86 -3.70 7.37 13.20
CA LEU A 86 -3.94 7.41 14.64
C LEU A 86 -4.52 8.77 15.05
N HIS A 87 -5.55 8.76 15.89
CA HIS A 87 -6.24 9.97 16.33
C HIS A 87 -6.30 10.08 17.85
N GLU A 88 -6.24 11.31 18.35
CA GLU A 88 -6.29 11.64 19.78
C GLU A 88 -7.72 11.59 20.36
N ASP A 89 -8.73 11.74 19.52
CA ASP A 89 -10.15 11.70 19.88
C ASP A 89 -10.83 10.42 19.41
N ALA A 90 -12.06 10.17 19.89
CA ALA A 90 -12.80 8.96 19.59
C ALA A 90 -13.51 9.00 18.22
N ASP A 91 -13.62 10.18 17.60
CA ASP A 91 -14.35 10.43 16.36
C ASP A 91 -13.44 10.70 15.15
N CYS A 92 -12.15 10.39 15.28
CA CYS A 92 -11.11 10.52 14.26
C CYS A 92 -11.04 11.93 13.63
N LYS A 93 -11.08 13.00 14.43
CA LYS A 93 -10.97 14.39 13.98
C LYS A 93 -9.56 14.96 14.08
N THR A 94 -8.80 14.55 15.09
CA THR A 94 -7.47 15.10 15.40
C THR A 94 -6.41 14.04 15.14
N LEU A 95 -5.76 14.11 13.98
CA LEU A 95 -4.69 13.20 13.60
C LEU A 95 -3.47 13.42 14.53
N SER A 96 -3.06 12.36 15.21
CA SER A 96 -1.92 12.38 16.14
C SER A 96 -0.65 11.74 15.56
N GLY A 97 -0.81 10.82 14.61
CA GLY A 97 0.30 10.15 13.96
C GLY A 97 -0.15 9.23 12.84
N THR A 98 0.82 8.74 12.08
CA THR A 98 0.61 7.74 11.03
C THR A 98 1.61 6.60 11.16
N ILE A 99 1.16 5.39 10.82
CA ILE A 99 2.03 4.24 10.58
C ILE A 99 1.77 3.80 9.14
N THR A 100 2.80 3.86 8.30
CA THR A 100 2.71 3.56 6.87
C THR A 100 3.50 2.29 6.59
N TYR A 101 2.81 1.28 6.11
CA TYR A 101 3.41 0.07 5.55
C TYR A 101 3.42 0.18 4.03
N GLU A 102 4.56 -0.15 3.41
CA GLU A 102 4.71 -0.19 1.95
C GLU A 102 5.04 -1.60 1.50
N GLY A 103 4.60 -1.94 0.30
CA GLY A 103 4.86 -3.25 -0.25
C GLY A 103 4.33 -3.45 -1.67
N GLU A 104 4.31 -4.70 -2.07
CA GLU A 104 3.69 -5.16 -3.31
C GLU A 104 2.46 -5.99 -2.99
N TYR A 105 1.50 -6.04 -3.92
CA TYR A 105 0.37 -6.93 -3.80
C TYR A 105 0.24 -7.82 -5.04
N GLN A 106 -0.29 -9.02 -4.86
CA GLN A 106 -0.58 -9.96 -5.93
C GLN A 106 -2.02 -10.44 -5.80
N VAL A 107 -2.79 -10.32 -6.87
CA VAL A 107 -4.17 -10.83 -6.93
C VAL A 107 -4.15 -12.15 -7.67
N SER A 108 -4.63 -13.21 -7.03
CA SER A 108 -4.77 -14.50 -7.72
C SER A 108 -5.96 -14.46 -8.66
N SER A 109 -5.84 -15.12 -9.81
CA SER A 109 -6.98 -15.45 -10.66
C SER A 109 -7.87 -16.54 -10.05
N ASN A 110 -7.40 -17.22 -9.00
CA ASN A 110 -8.19 -18.20 -8.28
C ASN A 110 -9.29 -17.48 -7.51
N GLN A 111 -10.52 -17.71 -7.95
CA GLN A 111 -11.74 -17.24 -7.33
C GLN A 111 -12.28 -18.32 -6.39
N LEU A 112 -12.53 -17.98 -5.12
CA LEU A 112 -13.29 -18.86 -4.22
C LEU A 112 -14.75 -18.96 -4.66
N ASN A 113 -15.29 -17.85 -5.19
CA ASN A 113 -16.61 -17.73 -5.80
C ASN A 113 -16.57 -16.61 -6.86
N ASN A 114 -17.64 -16.41 -7.61
CA ASN A 114 -17.69 -15.48 -8.75
C ASN A 114 -17.29 -14.03 -8.44
N GLU A 115 -17.29 -13.60 -7.17
CA GLU A 115 -17.08 -12.21 -6.77
C GLU A 115 -15.87 -12.02 -5.83
N THR A 116 -15.36 -13.11 -5.23
CA THR A 116 -14.30 -13.06 -4.22
C THR A 116 -12.98 -13.52 -4.82
N LYS A 117 -11.94 -12.69 -4.67
CA LYS A 117 -10.58 -12.95 -5.17
C LYS A 117 -9.59 -13.06 -4.01
N ASP A 118 -8.59 -13.90 -4.17
CA ASP A 118 -7.46 -13.94 -3.23
C ASP A 118 -6.50 -12.77 -3.50
N ILE A 119 -6.00 -12.17 -2.44
CA ILE A 119 -4.96 -11.15 -2.49
C ILE A 119 -3.83 -11.50 -1.51
N LYS A 120 -2.60 -11.38 -1.98
CA LYS A 120 -1.38 -11.50 -1.19
C LYS A 120 -0.76 -10.11 -1.05
N PHE A 121 -0.50 -9.68 0.17
CA PHE A 121 0.24 -8.47 0.47
C PHE A 121 1.65 -8.84 0.92
N GLU A 122 2.66 -8.29 0.27
CA GLU A 122 4.08 -8.46 0.62
C GLU A 122 4.62 -7.14 1.14
N TYR A 123 4.57 -6.95 2.45
CA TYR A 123 5.08 -5.76 3.12
C TYR A 123 6.60 -5.81 3.20
N SER A 124 7.25 -4.76 2.75
CA SER A 124 8.72 -4.66 2.72
C SER A 124 9.25 -3.54 3.60
N LYS A 125 8.43 -2.54 3.92
CA LYS A 125 8.84 -1.39 4.72
C LYS A 125 7.72 -0.95 5.66
N VAL A 126 8.10 -0.49 6.86
CA VAL A 126 7.20 0.18 7.79
C VAL A 126 7.86 1.45 8.32
N ARG A 127 7.09 2.53 8.36
CA ARG A 127 7.51 3.84 8.84
C ARG A 127 6.45 4.44 9.75
N ALA A 128 6.85 5.31 10.66
CA ALA A 128 5.93 6.04 11.51
C ALA A 128 6.27 7.52 11.56
N THR A 129 5.24 8.36 11.66
CA THR A 129 5.36 9.82 11.70
C THR A 129 4.39 10.38 12.75
N PRO A 130 4.86 10.97 13.86
CA PRO A 130 3.99 11.67 14.80
C PRO A 130 3.62 13.06 14.26
N HIS A 131 2.37 13.45 14.41
CA HIS A 131 1.82 14.72 13.91
C HIS A 131 1.44 15.70 15.03
N THR A 132 1.63 15.32 16.29
CA THR A 132 1.43 16.20 17.45
C THR A 132 2.61 16.12 18.42
N GLN A 133 2.87 17.21 19.15
CA GLN A 133 3.94 17.23 20.15
C GLN A 133 3.67 16.22 21.28
N LYS A 134 2.39 16.02 21.63
CA LYS A 134 1.99 15.01 22.60
C LYS A 134 2.42 13.60 22.17
N ALA A 135 2.16 13.22 20.91
CA ALA A 135 2.61 11.94 20.38
C ALA A 135 4.15 11.83 20.41
N VAL A 136 4.87 12.89 20.04
CA VAL A 136 6.35 12.91 20.14
C VAL A 136 6.83 12.64 21.57
N ASP A 137 6.26 13.33 22.56
CA ASP A 137 6.66 13.20 23.96
C ASP A 137 6.37 11.78 24.49
N GLU A 138 5.20 11.21 24.16
CA GLU A 138 4.83 9.84 24.54
C GLU A 138 5.76 8.81 23.91
N LEU A 139 6.02 8.90 22.61
CA LEU A 139 6.89 7.98 21.86
C LEU A 139 8.34 8.00 22.39
N ASN A 140 8.86 9.19 22.70
CA ASN A 140 10.19 9.34 23.32
C ASN A 140 10.24 8.81 24.75
N ALA A 141 9.19 9.02 25.54
CA ALA A 141 9.12 8.55 26.92
C ALA A 141 9.15 7.01 27.02
N ILE A 142 8.43 6.32 26.13
CA ILE A 142 8.38 4.85 26.09
C ILE A 142 9.50 4.23 25.24
N LYS A 143 10.27 5.06 24.53
CA LYS A 143 11.33 4.63 23.60
C LYS A 143 10.78 3.65 22.55
N LEU A 144 9.67 4.01 21.91
CA LEU A 144 8.93 3.10 21.02
C LEU A 144 9.86 2.52 19.96
N CYS A 145 9.84 1.20 19.80
CA CYS A 145 10.66 0.48 18.83
C CYS A 145 12.17 0.81 18.94
N GLU A 146 12.66 1.09 20.16
CA GLU A 146 14.05 1.47 20.49
C GLU A 146 14.50 2.86 19.99
N HIS A 147 13.57 3.69 19.52
CA HIS A 147 13.84 5.06 19.10
C HIS A 147 13.57 6.07 20.22
N THR A 148 14.47 7.05 20.41
CA THR A 148 14.37 8.09 21.46
C THR A 148 14.49 9.51 20.94
N ASP A 149 14.49 9.68 19.62
CA ASP A 149 14.68 10.94 18.92
C ASP A 149 13.50 11.23 17.98
N TRP A 150 12.30 10.82 18.38
CA TRP A 150 11.06 11.16 17.71
C TRP A 150 10.93 12.68 17.62
N GLY A 151 10.51 13.17 16.45
CA GLY A 151 10.30 14.59 16.21
C GLY A 151 9.00 14.83 15.45
N LEU A 152 8.41 16.00 15.66
CA LEU A 152 7.16 16.40 15.01
C LEU A 152 7.30 16.33 13.48
N ASP A 153 6.37 15.64 12.84
CA ASP A 153 6.30 15.40 11.39
C ASP A 153 7.56 14.76 10.79
N LYS A 154 8.41 14.14 11.63
CA LYS A 154 9.58 13.39 11.16
C LYS A 154 9.21 11.92 10.98
N GLU A 155 9.38 11.45 9.76
CA GLU A 155 9.25 10.04 9.42
C GLU A 155 10.45 9.25 9.95
N ILE A 156 10.18 8.15 10.64
CA ILE A 156 11.18 7.19 11.12
C ILE A 156 10.92 5.84 10.48
N ASP A 157 11.97 5.22 9.94
CA ASP A 157 11.94 3.86 9.41
C ASP A 157 12.03 2.86 10.58
N LEU A 158 10.98 2.04 10.73
CA LEU A 158 10.87 1.04 11.79
C LEU A 158 11.10 -0.38 11.26
N THR A 159 11.46 -0.54 9.98
CA THR A 159 11.53 -1.86 9.33
C THR A 159 12.43 -2.81 10.11
N ASN A 160 13.62 -2.37 10.49
CA ASN A 160 14.60 -3.20 11.19
C ASN A 160 14.32 -3.39 12.69
N THR A 161 13.39 -2.63 13.27
CA THR A 161 13.02 -2.70 14.69
C THR A 161 11.61 -3.26 14.91
N SER A 162 10.90 -3.58 13.83
CA SER A 162 9.52 -4.07 13.83
C SER A 162 9.31 -5.46 14.45
N ASP A 163 10.37 -6.24 14.62
CA ASP A 163 10.33 -7.56 15.30
C ASP A 163 10.59 -7.46 16.82
N ASN A 164 10.79 -6.25 17.34
CA ASN A 164 11.09 -6.04 18.75
C ASN A 164 9.83 -6.19 19.61
N ILE A 165 9.95 -6.82 20.78
CA ILE A 165 8.85 -7.01 21.74
C ILE A 165 8.19 -5.70 22.20
N ILE A 166 8.93 -4.59 22.22
CA ILE A 166 8.40 -3.27 22.57
C ILE A 166 7.88 -2.48 21.35
N CYS A 167 7.93 -3.07 20.16
CA CYS A 167 7.46 -2.45 18.93
C CYS A 167 6.11 -3.08 18.55
N PRO A 168 4.99 -2.39 18.77
CA PRO A 168 3.67 -2.96 18.53
C PRO A 168 3.31 -2.99 17.03
N VAL A 169 4.17 -2.44 16.16
CA VAL A 169 3.96 -2.49 14.70
C VAL A 169 4.15 -3.93 14.21
N LYS A 170 3.49 -4.27 13.10
CA LYS A 170 3.65 -5.61 12.53
C LYS A 170 5.11 -5.79 12.06
N LYS A 171 5.71 -6.94 12.40
CA LYS A 171 7.01 -7.36 11.87
C LYS A 171 7.03 -7.17 10.35
N THR A 172 8.12 -6.61 9.84
CA THR A 172 8.35 -6.34 8.43
C THR A 172 9.82 -6.68 8.09
N PRO A 173 10.12 -7.38 6.98
CA PRO A 173 9.19 -7.83 5.93
C PRO A 173 8.23 -8.91 6.41
N ASN A 174 7.02 -8.92 5.84
CA ASN A 174 5.98 -9.91 6.15
C ASN A 174 5.04 -10.10 4.94
N ILE A 175 4.46 -11.29 4.86
CA ILE A 175 3.50 -11.67 3.83
C ILE A 175 2.16 -11.92 4.51
N LYS A 176 1.09 -11.30 4.00
CA LYS A 176 -0.29 -11.58 4.42
C LYS A 176 -1.10 -12.12 3.27
N TYR A 177 -1.84 -13.18 3.54
CA TYR A 177 -2.83 -13.72 2.61
C TYR A 177 -4.22 -13.31 3.08
N ASN A 178 -5.00 -12.75 2.15
CA ASN A 178 -6.34 -12.27 2.44
C ASN A 178 -7.27 -12.51 1.24
N LEU A 179 -8.56 -12.24 1.43
CA LEU A 179 -9.58 -12.18 0.40
C LEU A 179 -9.99 -10.74 0.19
N PHE A 180 -10.49 -10.43 -1.01
CA PHE A 180 -11.24 -9.21 -1.21
C PHE A 180 -12.43 -9.39 -2.14
N ILE A 181 -13.41 -8.53 -1.94
CA ILE A 181 -14.54 -8.28 -2.84
C ILE A 181 -14.79 -6.78 -2.88
N ILE A 182 -15.14 -6.29 -4.07
CA ILE A 182 -15.60 -4.92 -4.27
C ILE A 182 -17.07 -4.97 -4.61
N ASP A 183 -17.89 -4.26 -3.83
CA ASP A 183 -19.33 -4.13 -4.04
C ASP A 183 -19.70 -2.64 -3.98
N GLY A 184 -19.95 -2.07 -5.16
CA GLY A 184 -20.16 -0.63 -5.34
C GLY A 184 -18.95 0.20 -4.93
N ASN A 185 -19.13 1.04 -3.91
CA ASN A 185 -18.10 1.93 -3.36
C ASN A 185 -17.40 1.35 -2.11
N ASN A 186 -17.58 0.06 -1.85
CA ASN A 186 -17.02 -0.61 -0.69
C ASN A 186 -16.04 -1.70 -1.13
N LEU A 187 -14.87 -1.71 -0.50
CA LEU A 187 -13.93 -2.82 -0.48
C LEU A 187 -14.14 -3.56 0.84
N PHE A 188 -14.30 -4.88 0.75
CA PHE A 188 -14.33 -5.75 1.91
C PHE A 188 -13.12 -6.68 1.84
N LEU A 189 -12.44 -6.85 2.98
CA LEU A 189 -11.34 -7.81 3.13
C LEU A 189 -11.82 -9.02 3.92
N GLY A 190 -11.01 -10.07 4.04
CA GLY A 190 -11.31 -11.23 4.88
C GLY A 190 -11.29 -10.93 6.39
N LYS A 191 -12.07 -11.70 7.17
CA LYS A 191 -12.22 -11.50 8.64
C LYS A 191 -10.94 -11.66 9.44
N ASN A 192 -10.00 -12.45 8.95
CA ASN A 192 -8.74 -12.70 9.63
C ASN A 192 -7.60 -12.51 8.63
N ASP A 193 -6.66 -11.62 8.94
CA ASP A 193 -5.34 -11.67 8.30
C ASP A 193 -4.66 -12.97 8.75
N VAL A 194 -4.23 -13.80 7.81
CA VAL A 194 -3.43 -14.98 8.14
C VAL A 194 -2.00 -14.76 7.65
N ASP A 195 -1.06 -14.85 8.59
CA ASP A 195 0.37 -14.61 8.38
C ASP A 195 1.13 -15.90 8.08
N THR A 196 0.41 -17.03 7.94
CA THR A 196 0.97 -18.36 7.65
C THR A 196 0.79 -18.69 6.17
N GLU A 197 1.89 -19.04 5.49
CA GLU A 197 1.84 -19.49 4.10
C GLU A 197 0.95 -20.73 3.95
N GLY A 198 -0.03 -20.66 3.05
CA GLY A 198 -0.99 -21.73 2.79
C GLY A 198 -2.28 -21.63 3.60
N GLU A 199 -2.33 -20.80 4.65
CA GLU A 199 -3.57 -20.46 5.33
C GLU A 199 -4.14 -19.16 4.75
N ARG A 200 -5.45 -19.13 4.53
CA ARG A 200 -6.14 -17.97 3.94
C ARG A 200 -7.41 -17.70 4.71
N ALA A 201 -7.83 -16.44 4.75
CA ALA A 201 -9.20 -16.14 5.10
C ALA A 201 -10.13 -16.93 4.17
N ILE A 202 -11.18 -17.53 4.73
CA ILE A 202 -12.22 -18.25 3.99
C ILE A 202 -13.54 -17.47 3.93
N GLU A 203 -13.63 -16.38 4.68
CA GLU A 203 -14.80 -15.52 4.78
C GLU A 203 -14.40 -14.05 4.63
N VAL A 204 -15.19 -13.33 3.82
CA VAL A 204 -15.15 -11.87 3.72
C VAL A 204 -15.78 -11.25 4.97
N ASP A 205 -15.16 -10.21 5.50
CA ASP A 205 -15.66 -9.36 6.56
C ASP A 205 -16.58 -8.27 6.00
N ARG A 206 -17.88 -8.57 5.97
CA ARG A 206 -18.90 -7.60 5.51
C ARG A 206 -19.26 -6.55 6.55
N ASP A 207 -18.84 -6.71 7.80
CA ASP A 207 -19.18 -5.78 8.88
C ASP A 207 -18.22 -4.59 8.93
N ASN A 208 -17.08 -4.70 8.24
CA ASN A 208 -15.99 -3.73 8.29
C ASN A 208 -15.57 -3.25 6.89
N PRO A 209 -16.45 -2.54 6.15
CA PRO A 209 -16.12 -2.02 4.83
C PRO A 209 -15.00 -0.97 4.88
N TYR A 210 -14.27 -0.87 3.77
CA TYR A 210 -13.45 0.26 3.41
C TYR A 210 -14.16 1.03 2.29
N HIS A 211 -14.37 2.32 2.51
CA HIS A 211 -15.07 3.18 1.58
C HIS A 211 -14.09 3.80 0.59
N LYS A 212 -14.48 3.82 -0.68
CA LYS A 212 -13.73 4.50 -1.73
C LYS A 212 -13.65 6.00 -1.44
N LEU A 213 -12.45 6.58 -1.51
CA LEU A 213 -12.21 8.03 -1.41
C LEU A 213 -12.30 8.74 -2.77
#